data_AF-A0A520ETP2-F1
#
_entry.id   AF-A0A520ETP2-F1
#
_cell.length_a   1.000
_cell.length_b   1.000
_cell.length_c   1.000
_cell.angle_alpha   90.00
_cell.angle_beta   90.00
_cell.angle_gamma   90.00
#
_symmetry.space_group_name_H-M   'P 1'
#
loop_
_entity.id
_entity.type
_entity.pdbx_description
1 polymer ?
#
loop_
_entity_poly.entity_id
_entity_poly.type
_entity_poly.pdbx_seq_one_letter_code
_entity_poly.pdbx_strand_id
1 'polypeptide(L)'
;MSKPIHRGRWSIVLLACAGALLVAAFVLGPAALLRGSYPQFQDQSAMGELLGRGLVEYWGSGVRTFPPGLAEMVDYWFAWHAIKIVISVLLTAVLGLLAATLWGRSLTAGMGYVIAASTSTVLSLFSVFVAVINIQSTVAPVVALLPMLSDDNADGKTAQSLIESGVRSGDTRPPLLELLTQVEHYNWAVIVATGVVIGVIGPGTAIAFRRYRSADTADRPHRRMFATLGSLGALMTIGMALLFVAAVVAVVDPGDALLGSVGV
;
A
#
# COMPACT_ATOMS: atom_id res chain seq x y z
N MET A 1 -44.99 5.79 -14.70
CA MET A 1 -43.77 5.24 -15.31
C MET A 1 -42.87 4.72 -14.19
N SER A 2 -42.81 3.40 -14.01
CA SER A 2 -42.15 2.74 -12.88
C SER A 2 -40.96 1.94 -13.43
N LYS A 3 -39.73 2.41 -13.15
CA LYS A 3 -38.45 1.71 -13.41
C LYS A 3 -37.53 1.97 -12.21
N PRO A 4 -36.68 1.02 -11.79
CA PRO A 4 -37.05 -0.13 -10.96
C PRO A 4 -36.29 -0.12 -9.63
N ILE A 5 -37.01 -0.07 -8.51
CA ILE A 5 -36.43 -0.11 -7.15
C ILE A 5 -35.60 -1.40 -6.93
N HIS A 6 -35.93 -2.48 -7.66
CA HIS A 6 -35.24 -3.78 -7.62
C HIS A 6 -33.80 -3.77 -8.14
N ARG A 7 -33.47 -3.04 -9.23
CA ARG A 7 -32.11 -3.08 -9.79
C ARG A 7 -31.07 -2.50 -8.83
N GLY A 8 -31.40 -1.39 -8.16
CA GLY A 8 -30.45 -0.76 -7.23
C GLY A 8 -30.15 -1.58 -5.98
N ARG A 9 -31.11 -2.41 -5.50
CA ARG A 9 -30.89 -3.23 -4.29
C ARG A 9 -29.95 -4.41 -4.59
N TRP A 10 -30.16 -5.06 -5.73
CA TRP A 10 -29.28 -6.14 -6.19
C TRP A 10 -27.86 -5.65 -6.48
N SER A 11 -27.68 -4.46 -7.06
CA SER A 11 -26.35 -3.88 -7.26
C SER A 11 -25.58 -3.70 -5.95
N ILE A 12 -26.22 -3.20 -4.88
CA ILE A 12 -25.57 -3.04 -3.57
C ILE A 12 -25.13 -4.40 -3.02
N VAL A 13 -26.01 -5.41 -3.07
CA VAL A 13 -25.69 -6.76 -2.58
C VAL A 13 -24.53 -7.36 -3.37
N LEU A 14 -24.57 -7.29 -4.70
CA LEU A 14 -23.51 -7.82 -5.57
C LEU A 14 -22.16 -7.13 -5.31
N LEU A 15 -22.14 -5.80 -5.20
CA LEU A 15 -20.92 -5.04 -4.92
C LEU A 15 -20.38 -5.35 -3.51
N ALA A 16 -21.25 -5.48 -2.50
CA ALA A 16 -20.84 -5.86 -1.15
C ALA A 16 -20.25 -7.28 -1.11
N CYS A 17 -20.89 -8.25 -1.76
CA CYS A 17 -20.38 -9.61 -1.87
C CYS A 17 -19.05 -9.65 -2.63
N ALA A 18 -18.93 -8.93 -3.75
CA ALA A 18 -17.69 -8.83 -4.51
C ALA A 18 -16.56 -8.20 -3.67
N GLY A 19 -16.86 -7.15 -2.90
CA GLY A 19 -15.91 -6.54 -1.97
C GLY A 19 -15.43 -7.53 -0.91
N ALA A 20 -16.34 -8.28 -0.29
CA ALA A 20 -15.99 -9.30 0.70
C ALA A 20 -15.11 -10.42 0.11
N LEU A 21 -15.43 -10.88 -1.11
CA LEU A 21 -14.62 -11.87 -1.82
C LEU A 21 -13.21 -11.34 -2.15
N LEU A 22 -13.10 -10.07 -2.57
CA LEU A 22 -11.81 -9.45 -2.84
C LEU A 22 -10.97 -9.25 -1.56
N VAL A 23 -11.60 -8.96 -0.42
CA VAL A 23 -10.91 -8.95 0.89
C VAL A 23 -10.36 -10.35 1.22
N ALA A 24 -11.17 -11.40 1.05
CA ALA A 24 -10.70 -12.77 1.25
C ALA A 24 -9.56 -13.13 0.28
N ALA A 25 -9.67 -12.72 -0.99
CA ALA A 25 -8.63 -12.91 -1.99
C ALA A 25 -7.35 -12.14 -1.64
N PHE A 26 -7.43 -10.94 -1.08
CA PHE A 26 -6.25 -10.17 -0.66
C PHE A 26 -5.43 -10.90 0.41
N VAL A 27 -6.13 -11.58 1.34
CA VAL A 27 -5.50 -12.31 2.44
C VAL A 27 -4.93 -13.65 1.97
N LEU A 28 -5.71 -14.42 1.19
CA LEU A 28 -5.40 -15.81 0.87
C LEU A 28 -4.76 -15.99 -0.51
N GLY A 29 -5.01 -15.06 -1.43
CA GLY A 29 -4.64 -15.15 -2.84
C GLY A 29 -3.14 -15.31 -3.08
N PRO A 30 -2.26 -14.47 -2.50
CA PRO A 30 -0.82 -14.60 -2.70
C PRO A 30 -0.29 -15.99 -2.32
N ALA A 31 -0.61 -16.48 -1.12
CA ALA A 31 -0.19 -17.81 -0.67
C ALA A 31 -0.77 -18.94 -1.54
N ALA A 32 -2.04 -18.84 -1.93
CA ALA A 32 -2.69 -19.83 -2.77
C ALA A 32 -2.07 -19.91 -4.17
N LEU A 33 -1.75 -18.77 -4.77
CA LEU A 33 -1.18 -18.68 -6.12
C LEU A 33 0.30 -19.06 -6.17
N LEU A 34 1.05 -18.86 -5.07
CA LEU A 34 2.49 -19.07 -5.02
C LEU A 34 2.91 -20.42 -4.41
N ARG A 35 1.96 -21.20 -3.86
CA ARG A 35 2.22 -22.47 -3.15
C ARG A 35 3.13 -23.47 -3.88
N GLY A 36 2.99 -23.57 -5.19
CA GLY A 36 3.77 -24.52 -6.00
C GLY A 36 5.12 -24.00 -6.48
N SER A 37 5.29 -22.68 -6.56
CA SER A 37 6.49 -22.06 -7.14
C SER A 37 7.58 -21.77 -6.11
N TYR A 38 7.18 -21.59 -4.85
CA TYR A 38 8.07 -21.19 -3.75
C TYR A 38 7.77 -21.99 -2.46
N PRO A 39 8.09 -23.30 -2.42
CA PRO A 39 7.75 -24.16 -1.28
C PRO A 39 8.45 -23.75 0.03
N GLN A 40 9.65 -23.19 -0.04
CA GLN A 40 10.46 -22.79 1.11
C GLN A 40 9.98 -21.51 1.81
N PHE A 41 9.16 -20.68 1.16
CA PHE A 41 8.61 -19.44 1.73
C PHE A 41 7.16 -19.58 2.22
N GLN A 42 6.65 -20.82 2.30
CA GLN A 42 5.32 -21.10 2.88
C GLN A 42 5.31 -20.89 4.40
N ASP A 43 6.46 -21.09 5.05
CA ASP A 43 6.66 -20.79 6.46
C ASP A 43 7.27 -19.40 6.61
N GLN A 44 6.44 -18.41 6.97
CA GLN A 44 6.91 -17.04 7.18
C GLN A 44 7.86 -16.90 8.37
N SER A 45 7.87 -17.84 9.32
CA SER A 45 8.74 -17.76 10.49
C SER A 45 10.22 -17.93 10.14
N ALA A 46 10.52 -18.63 9.03
CA ALA A 46 11.88 -18.83 8.55
C ALA A 46 12.41 -17.67 7.69
N MET A 47 11.55 -16.72 7.27
CA MET A 47 11.96 -15.66 6.33
C MET A 47 13.02 -14.73 6.88
N GLY A 48 12.95 -14.37 8.18
CA GLY A 48 13.95 -13.50 8.79
C GLY A 48 15.34 -14.13 8.85
N GLU A 49 15.42 -15.43 9.14
CA GLU A 49 16.68 -16.18 9.15
C GLU A 49 17.27 -16.30 7.73
N LEU A 50 16.44 -16.66 6.74
CA LEU A 50 16.86 -16.77 5.35
C LEU A 50 17.33 -15.42 4.78
N LEU A 51 16.66 -14.33 5.15
CA LEU A 51 17.06 -12.98 4.78
C LEU A 51 18.41 -12.60 5.38
N GLY A 52 18.62 -12.83 6.68
CA GLY A 52 19.89 -12.57 7.34
C GLY A 52 21.05 -13.30 6.65
N ARG A 53 20.88 -14.61 6.43
CA ARG A 53 21.89 -15.44 5.74
C ARG A 53 22.17 -14.95 4.33
N GLY A 54 21.12 -14.68 3.56
CA GLY A 54 21.23 -14.19 2.19
C GLY A 54 21.94 -12.83 2.09
N LEU A 55 21.72 -11.93 3.06
CA LEU A 55 22.40 -10.64 3.12
C LEU A 55 23.87 -10.76 3.52
N VAL A 56 24.22 -11.65 4.46
CA VAL A 56 25.62 -11.94 4.81
C VAL A 56 26.37 -12.51 3.60
N GLU A 57 25.77 -13.47 2.89
CA GLU A 57 26.34 -14.02 1.66
C GLU A 57 26.48 -12.93 0.58
N TYR A 58 25.43 -12.12 0.38
CA TYR A 58 25.44 -11.03 -0.59
C TYR A 58 26.56 -10.04 -0.31
N TRP A 59 26.75 -9.65 0.95
CA TRP A 59 27.80 -8.75 1.37
C TRP A 59 29.20 -9.33 1.10
N GLY A 60 29.39 -10.63 1.37
CA GLY A 60 30.64 -11.35 1.12
C GLY A 60 30.94 -11.56 -0.37
N SER A 61 29.92 -11.59 -1.22
CA SER A 61 30.06 -11.80 -2.68
C SER A 61 30.84 -10.67 -3.37
N GLY A 62 30.76 -9.45 -2.84
CA GLY A 62 31.41 -8.28 -3.41
C GLY A 62 30.85 -7.83 -4.77
N VAL A 63 29.74 -8.40 -5.25
CA VAL A 63 29.10 -8.07 -6.54
C VAL A 63 27.71 -7.46 -6.34
N ARG A 64 27.13 -6.87 -7.40
CA ARG A 64 25.79 -6.25 -7.36
C ARG A 64 24.63 -7.23 -7.46
N THR A 65 24.87 -8.43 -7.98
CA THR A 65 23.81 -9.41 -8.22
C THR A 65 23.51 -10.18 -6.95
N PHE A 66 22.24 -10.30 -6.59
CA PHE A 66 21.85 -11.08 -5.42
C PHE A 66 22.25 -12.56 -5.56
N PRO A 67 22.78 -13.19 -4.50
CA PRO A 67 23.00 -14.62 -4.49
C PRO A 67 21.68 -15.37 -4.65
N PRO A 68 21.69 -16.61 -5.16
CA PRO A 68 20.47 -17.32 -5.57
C PRO A 68 19.37 -17.36 -4.50
N GLY A 69 19.71 -17.61 -3.24
CA GLY A 69 18.72 -17.68 -2.15
C GLY A 69 18.04 -16.33 -1.86
N LEU A 70 18.79 -15.23 -1.92
CA LEU A 70 18.23 -13.88 -1.74
C LEU A 70 17.43 -13.45 -2.96
N ALA A 71 17.91 -13.76 -4.17
CA ALA A 71 17.20 -13.48 -5.42
C ALA A 71 15.82 -14.15 -5.46
N GLU A 72 15.75 -15.43 -5.08
CA GLU A 72 14.49 -16.19 -5.07
C GLU A 72 13.49 -15.62 -4.05
N MET A 73 13.98 -15.15 -2.90
CA MET A 73 13.14 -14.49 -1.90
C MET A 73 12.63 -13.12 -2.37
N VAL A 74 13.47 -12.35 -3.07
CA VAL A 74 13.08 -11.09 -3.73
C VAL A 74 12.01 -11.34 -4.79
N ASP A 75 12.15 -12.39 -5.61
CA ASP A 75 11.17 -12.77 -6.64
C ASP A 75 9.83 -13.21 -6.03
N TYR A 76 9.89 -14.01 -4.95
CA TYR A 76 8.70 -14.38 -4.19
C TYR A 76 7.97 -13.15 -3.63
N TRP A 77 8.71 -12.24 -3.01
CA TRP A 77 8.16 -11.03 -2.41
C TRP A 77 7.57 -10.08 -3.45
N PHE A 78 8.25 -9.93 -4.59
CA PHE A 78 7.73 -9.24 -5.76
C PHE A 78 6.37 -9.80 -6.17
N ALA A 79 6.28 -11.11 -6.41
CA ALA A 79 5.05 -11.74 -6.90
C ALA A 79 3.91 -11.63 -5.87
N TRP A 80 4.24 -11.81 -4.59
CA TRP A 80 3.30 -11.70 -3.48
C TRP A 80 2.64 -10.32 -3.42
N HIS A 81 3.43 -9.26 -3.51
CA HIS A 81 2.92 -7.89 -3.47
C HIS A 81 2.27 -7.47 -4.79
N ALA A 82 2.76 -7.92 -5.94
CA ALA A 82 2.14 -7.66 -7.25
C ALA A 82 0.69 -8.18 -7.30
N ILE A 83 0.43 -9.38 -6.79
CA ILE A 83 -0.93 -9.93 -6.67
C ILE A 83 -1.81 -9.02 -5.80
N LYS A 84 -1.29 -8.54 -4.67
CA LYS A 84 -2.01 -7.62 -3.77
C LYS A 84 -2.32 -6.28 -4.41
N ILE A 85 -1.45 -5.73 -5.27
CA ILE A 85 -1.74 -4.52 -6.03
C ILE A 85 -3.00 -4.72 -6.89
N VAL A 86 -3.03 -5.79 -7.70
CA VAL A 86 -4.16 -6.07 -8.60
C VAL A 86 -5.46 -6.18 -7.82
N ILE A 87 -5.45 -6.93 -6.71
CA ILE A 87 -6.64 -7.10 -5.87
C ILE A 87 -7.06 -5.78 -5.23
N SER A 88 -6.11 -4.96 -4.77
CA SER A 88 -6.40 -3.66 -4.13
C SER A 88 -7.01 -2.66 -5.11
N VAL A 89 -6.56 -2.65 -6.37
CA VAL A 89 -7.15 -1.81 -7.43
C VAL A 89 -8.59 -2.22 -7.73
N LEU A 90 -8.84 -3.53 -7.87
CA LEU A 90 -10.19 -4.05 -8.07
C LEU A 90 -11.10 -3.75 -6.88
N LEU A 91 -10.58 -3.90 -5.66
CA LEU A 91 -11.30 -3.63 -4.43
C LEU A 91 -11.65 -2.14 -4.31
N THR A 92 -10.74 -1.23 -4.63
CA THR A 92 -11.01 0.21 -4.71
C THR A 92 -12.12 0.52 -5.70
N ALA A 93 -12.11 -0.09 -6.89
CA ALA A 93 -13.16 0.14 -7.88
C ALA A 93 -14.54 -0.34 -7.38
N VAL A 94 -14.61 -1.56 -6.82
CA VAL A 94 -15.85 -2.14 -6.29
C VAL A 94 -16.40 -1.33 -5.11
N LEU A 95 -15.54 -0.94 -4.16
CA LEU A 95 -15.95 -0.14 -3.01
C LEU A 95 -16.31 1.30 -3.38
N GLY A 96 -15.63 1.89 -4.37
CA GLY A 96 -15.97 3.20 -4.91
C GLY A 96 -17.35 3.22 -5.58
N LEU A 97 -17.66 2.20 -6.38
CA LEU A 97 -18.99 2.01 -6.96
C LEU A 97 -20.04 1.79 -5.87
N LEU A 98 -19.74 0.95 -4.87
CA LEU A 98 -20.63 0.73 -3.73
C LEU A 98 -20.91 2.04 -2.99
N ALA A 99 -19.87 2.81 -2.65
CA ALA A 99 -20.01 4.10 -2.01
C ALA A 99 -20.85 5.07 -2.85
N ALA A 100 -20.62 5.17 -4.16
CA ALA A 100 -21.40 6.04 -5.05
C ALA A 100 -22.89 5.66 -5.07
N THR A 101 -23.20 4.36 -5.16
CA THR A 101 -24.59 3.89 -5.13
C THR A 101 -25.27 4.17 -3.77
N LEU A 102 -24.55 3.99 -2.66
CA LEU A 102 -25.06 4.24 -1.32
C LEU A 102 -25.24 5.74 -1.05
N TRP A 103 -24.32 6.59 -1.49
CA TRP A 103 -24.45 8.05 -1.41
C TRP A 103 -25.68 8.54 -2.18
N GLY A 104 -25.90 8.04 -3.40
CA GLY A 104 -27.10 8.37 -4.17
C GLY A 104 -28.40 7.98 -3.46
N ARG A 105 -28.42 6.83 -2.78
CA ARG A 105 -29.60 6.41 -1.99
C ARG A 105 -29.76 7.20 -0.69
N SER A 106 -28.67 7.62 -0.07
CA SER A 106 -28.70 8.39 1.17
C SER A 106 -29.42 9.73 1.05
N LEU A 107 -29.53 10.27 -0.18
CA LEU A 107 -30.26 11.52 -0.45
C LEU A 107 -31.77 11.41 -0.26
N THR A 108 -32.32 10.20 -0.39
CA THR A 108 -33.77 9.94 -0.31
C THR A 108 -34.14 9.00 0.83
N ALA A 109 -33.15 8.50 1.56
CA ALA A 109 -33.30 7.48 2.59
C ALA A 109 -32.71 7.93 3.94
N GLY A 110 -32.83 7.07 4.96
CA GLY A 110 -32.39 7.37 6.33
C GLY A 110 -30.88 7.22 6.58
N MET A 111 -30.48 7.51 7.82
CA MET A 111 -29.09 7.53 8.29
C MET A 111 -28.29 6.25 8.02
N GLY A 112 -28.94 5.07 7.97
CA GLY A 112 -28.26 3.81 7.69
C GLY A 112 -27.49 3.81 6.35
N TYR A 113 -28.03 4.46 5.32
CA TYR A 113 -27.34 4.61 4.03
C TYR A 113 -26.16 5.57 4.11
N VAL A 114 -26.23 6.61 4.94
CA VAL A 114 -25.12 7.54 5.16
C VAL A 114 -23.94 6.82 5.82
N ILE A 115 -24.22 6.00 6.85
CA ILE A 115 -23.21 5.19 7.54
C ILE A 115 -22.56 4.22 6.54
N ALA A 116 -23.37 3.43 5.84
CA ALA A 116 -22.86 2.46 4.87
C ALA A 116 -22.04 3.12 3.74
N ALA A 117 -22.49 4.27 3.22
CA ALA A 117 -21.76 5.02 2.20
C ALA A 117 -20.42 5.53 2.73
N SER A 118 -20.41 6.10 3.95
CA SER A 118 -19.20 6.60 4.60
C SER A 118 -18.20 5.48 4.86
N THR A 119 -18.66 4.34 5.39
CA THR A 119 -17.82 3.15 5.60
C THR A 119 -17.24 2.65 4.28
N SER A 120 -18.05 2.56 3.22
CA SER A 120 -17.58 2.13 1.90
C SER A 120 -16.55 3.11 1.31
N THR A 121 -16.73 4.42 1.51
CA THR A 121 -15.73 5.43 1.13
C THR A 121 -14.42 5.24 1.90
N VAL A 122 -14.47 5.06 3.23
CA VAL A 122 -13.26 4.82 4.04
C VAL A 122 -12.53 3.56 3.59
N LEU A 123 -13.23 2.44 3.40
CA LEU A 123 -12.63 1.19 2.93
C LEU A 123 -12.04 1.35 1.52
N SER A 124 -12.69 2.11 0.64
CA SER A 124 -12.16 2.40 -0.70
C SER A 124 -10.87 3.20 -0.64
N LEU A 125 -10.79 4.23 0.22
CA LEU A 125 -9.57 5.04 0.42
C LEU A 125 -8.46 4.20 1.05
N PHE A 126 -8.80 3.37 2.03
CA PHE A 126 -7.86 2.43 2.64
C PHE A 126 -7.31 1.44 1.62
N SER A 127 -8.14 0.92 0.72
CA SER A 127 -7.69 0.05 -0.38
C SER A 127 -6.71 0.75 -1.32
N VAL A 128 -6.86 2.06 -1.57
CA VAL A 128 -5.87 2.87 -2.32
C VAL A 128 -4.56 2.95 -1.55
N PHE A 129 -4.60 3.23 -0.25
CA PHE A 129 -3.41 3.25 0.60
C PHE A 129 -2.69 1.90 0.58
N VAL A 130 -3.43 0.81 0.69
CA VAL A 130 -2.90 -0.55 0.58
C VAL A 130 -2.26 -0.79 -0.79
N ALA A 131 -2.83 -0.29 -1.88
CA ALA A 131 -2.19 -0.39 -3.19
C ALA A 131 -0.82 0.34 -3.22
N VAL A 132 -0.71 1.54 -2.64
CA VAL A 132 0.56 2.31 -2.56
C VAL A 132 1.65 1.51 -1.85
N ILE A 133 1.35 0.96 -0.65
CA ILE A 133 2.35 0.19 0.10
C ILE A 133 2.78 -1.08 -0.64
N ASN A 134 1.89 -1.71 -1.41
CA ASN A 134 2.26 -2.89 -2.19
C ASN A 134 3.04 -2.52 -3.47
N ILE A 135 2.83 -1.34 -4.05
CA ILE A 135 3.62 -0.82 -5.17
C ILE A 135 5.08 -0.64 -4.76
N GLN A 136 5.36 0.05 -3.65
CA GLN A 136 6.74 0.22 -3.17
C GLN A 136 7.41 -1.13 -2.86
N SER A 137 6.69 -2.08 -2.24
CA SER A 137 7.20 -3.43 -1.97
C SER A 137 7.43 -4.27 -3.22
N THR A 138 6.77 -3.95 -4.33
CA THR A 138 6.99 -4.62 -5.63
C THR A 138 8.15 -3.99 -6.38
N VAL A 139 8.34 -2.66 -6.30
CA VAL A 139 9.42 -1.96 -7.01
C VAL A 139 10.80 -2.29 -6.43
N ALA A 140 10.91 -2.37 -5.11
CA ALA A 140 12.17 -2.73 -4.44
C ALA A 140 11.91 -3.76 -3.32
N PRO A 141 11.71 -5.05 -3.69
CA PRO A 141 11.28 -6.07 -2.73
C PRO A 141 12.30 -6.31 -1.61
N VAL A 142 13.60 -6.21 -1.91
CA VAL A 142 14.66 -6.37 -0.90
C VAL A 142 14.53 -5.36 0.24
N VAL A 143 14.18 -4.10 -0.06
CA VAL A 143 13.99 -3.04 0.94
C VAL A 143 12.75 -3.32 1.79
N ALA A 144 11.68 -3.81 1.18
CA ALA A 144 10.47 -4.20 1.91
C ALA A 144 10.66 -5.44 2.79
N LEU A 145 11.68 -6.25 2.53
CA LEU A 145 12.07 -7.39 3.35
C LEU A 145 12.94 -6.98 4.55
N LEU A 146 13.73 -5.89 4.44
CA LEU A 146 14.66 -5.47 5.51
C LEU A 146 14.02 -5.35 6.90
N PRO A 147 12.77 -4.85 7.08
CA PRO A 147 12.12 -4.83 8.39
C PRO A 147 11.86 -6.21 9.02
N MET A 148 12.00 -7.30 8.25
CA MET A 148 11.91 -8.68 8.73
C MET A 148 13.25 -9.22 9.23
N LEU A 149 14.35 -8.45 9.12
CA LEU A 149 15.59 -8.79 9.78
C LEU A 149 15.35 -8.87 11.28
N SER A 150 15.65 -10.04 11.85
CA SER A 150 15.55 -10.31 13.28
C SER A 150 16.94 -10.27 13.88
N ASP A 151 17.09 -9.53 14.99
CA ASP A 151 18.28 -9.49 15.82
C ASP A 151 18.38 -10.69 16.78
N ASP A 152 17.32 -11.50 16.87
CA ASP A 152 17.27 -12.73 17.66
C ASP A 152 18.13 -13.87 17.09
N ASN A 153 18.63 -13.73 15.85
CA ASN A 153 19.53 -14.71 15.23
C ASN A 153 20.86 -14.09 14.76
N ALA A 154 21.92 -14.91 14.73
CA ALA A 154 23.28 -14.46 14.49
C ALA A 154 23.51 -13.87 13.08
N ASP A 155 22.88 -14.46 12.06
CA ASP A 155 23.01 -14.00 10.68
C ASP A 155 22.31 -12.64 10.48
N GLY A 156 21.12 -12.46 11.04
CA GLY A 156 20.38 -11.18 11.00
C GLY A 156 21.12 -10.06 11.71
N LYS A 157 21.66 -10.31 12.91
CA LYS A 157 22.50 -9.36 13.64
C LYS A 157 23.77 -9.01 12.87
N THR A 158 24.38 -9.99 12.21
CA THR A 158 25.57 -9.78 11.38
C THR A 158 25.23 -8.92 10.17
N ALA A 159 24.14 -9.22 9.44
CA ALA A 159 23.69 -8.42 8.30
C ALA A 159 23.42 -6.95 8.69
N GLN A 160 22.73 -6.72 9.80
CA GLN A 160 22.45 -5.39 10.33
C GLN A 160 23.75 -4.62 10.64
N SER A 161 24.70 -5.26 11.32
CA SER A 161 26.00 -4.65 11.65
C SER A 161 26.84 -4.34 10.40
N LEU A 162 26.79 -5.19 9.38
CA LEU A 162 27.48 -4.97 8.11
C LEU A 162 26.89 -3.76 7.37
N ILE A 163 25.56 -3.65 7.30
CA ILE A 163 24.88 -2.50 6.70
C ILE A 163 25.19 -1.22 7.47
N GLU A 164 25.04 -1.23 8.79
CA GLU A 164 25.30 -0.08 9.67
C GLU A 164 26.74 0.44 9.52
N SER A 165 27.73 -0.45 9.62
CA SER A 165 29.14 -0.10 9.48
C SER A 165 29.48 0.39 8.07
N GLY A 166 28.92 -0.24 7.03
CA GLY A 166 29.09 0.17 5.65
C GLY A 166 28.59 1.59 5.41
N VAL A 167 27.33 1.88 5.81
CA VAL A 167 26.74 3.23 5.66
C VAL A 167 27.55 4.28 6.41
N ARG A 168 27.87 4.04 7.69
CA ARG A 168 28.61 5.02 8.52
C ARG A 168 30.03 5.29 8.05
N SER A 169 30.68 4.28 7.46
CA SER A 169 32.03 4.41 6.93
C SER A 169 32.08 5.06 5.53
N GLY A 170 30.94 5.27 4.88
CA GLY A 170 30.87 5.72 3.48
C GLY A 170 31.42 4.67 2.50
N ASP A 171 31.19 3.40 2.79
CA ASP A 171 31.66 2.29 1.95
C ASP A 171 31.06 2.35 0.55
N THR A 172 31.85 1.98 -0.45
CA THR A 172 31.48 1.99 -1.87
C THR A 172 31.44 0.61 -2.49
N ARG A 173 31.45 -0.44 -1.65
CA ARG A 173 31.32 -1.82 -2.13
C ARG A 173 30.02 -2.05 -2.89
N PRO A 174 30.03 -2.87 -3.96
CA PRO A 174 28.87 -3.05 -4.83
C PRO A 174 27.58 -3.50 -4.12
N PRO A 175 27.59 -4.40 -3.12
CA PRO A 175 26.38 -4.77 -2.39
C PRO A 175 25.67 -3.60 -1.70
N LEU A 176 26.44 -2.71 -1.06
CA LEU A 176 25.89 -1.54 -0.37
C LEU A 176 25.32 -0.53 -1.37
N LEU A 177 26.06 -0.22 -2.43
CA LEU A 177 25.59 0.71 -3.47
C LEU A 177 24.27 0.24 -4.10
N GLU A 178 24.13 -1.07 -4.34
CA GLU A 178 22.88 -1.63 -4.83
C GLU A 178 21.74 -1.47 -3.81
N LEU A 179 21.97 -1.76 -2.52
CA LEU A 179 20.95 -1.55 -1.50
C LEU A 179 20.50 -0.09 -1.41
N LEU A 180 21.43 0.86 -1.49
CA LEU A 180 21.10 2.30 -1.53
C LEU A 180 20.26 2.65 -2.76
N THR A 181 20.63 2.14 -3.95
CA THR A 181 19.82 2.30 -5.18
C THR A 181 18.42 1.69 -5.02
N GLN A 182 18.29 0.54 -4.37
CA GLN A 182 16.99 -0.08 -4.10
C GLN A 182 16.16 0.75 -3.12
N VAL A 183 16.77 1.38 -2.11
CA VAL A 183 16.09 2.32 -1.19
C VAL A 183 15.59 3.55 -1.94
N GLU A 184 16.36 4.09 -2.87
CA GLU A 184 15.90 5.18 -3.74
C GLU A 184 14.70 4.74 -4.58
N HIS A 185 14.77 3.60 -5.26
CA HIS A 185 13.66 3.08 -6.07
C HIS A 185 12.39 2.84 -5.24
N TYR A 186 12.55 2.28 -4.03
CA TYR A 186 11.47 2.07 -3.08
C TYR A 186 10.72 3.38 -2.79
N ASN A 187 11.46 4.45 -2.48
CA ASN A 187 10.88 5.74 -2.12
C ASN A 187 10.40 6.54 -3.33
N TRP A 188 11.05 6.44 -4.49
CA TRP A 188 10.53 6.99 -5.74
C TRP A 188 9.17 6.39 -6.12
N ALA A 189 8.98 5.10 -5.89
CA ALA A 189 7.68 4.45 -6.09
C ALA A 189 6.59 5.07 -5.19
N VAL A 190 6.92 5.38 -3.93
CA VAL A 190 6.01 6.08 -3.01
C VAL A 190 5.71 7.49 -3.50
N ILE A 191 6.72 8.26 -3.90
CA ILE A 191 6.57 9.63 -4.42
C ILE A 191 5.60 9.64 -5.61
N VAL A 192 5.82 8.76 -6.60
CA VAL A 192 4.96 8.68 -7.79
C VAL A 192 3.54 8.25 -7.42
N ALA A 193 3.40 7.17 -6.65
CA ALA A 193 2.08 6.63 -6.31
C ALA A 193 1.26 7.62 -5.46
N THR A 194 1.84 8.21 -4.42
CA THR A 194 1.19 9.22 -3.57
C THR A 194 0.89 10.50 -4.36
N GLY A 195 1.79 10.94 -5.25
CA GLY A 195 1.57 12.07 -6.15
C GLY A 195 0.35 11.89 -7.05
N VAL A 196 0.20 10.70 -7.66
CA VAL A 196 -1.00 10.35 -8.44
C VAL A 196 -2.26 10.39 -7.57
N VAL A 197 -2.22 9.82 -6.38
CA VAL A 197 -3.37 9.81 -5.45
C VAL A 197 -3.77 11.23 -5.04
N ILE A 198 -2.80 12.09 -4.70
CA ILE A 198 -3.02 13.50 -4.39
C ILE A 198 -3.62 14.23 -5.59
N GLY A 199 -3.08 14.00 -6.79
CA GLY A 199 -3.56 14.61 -8.03
C GLY A 199 -5.00 14.25 -8.39
N VAL A 200 -5.49 13.08 -7.95
CA VAL A 200 -6.89 12.65 -8.17
C VAL A 200 -7.80 13.07 -7.02
N ILE A 201 -7.43 12.78 -5.77
CA ILE A 201 -8.27 12.99 -4.59
C ILE A 201 -8.29 14.46 -4.15
N GLY A 202 -7.19 15.20 -4.33
CA GLY A 202 -7.09 16.61 -3.97
C GLY A 202 -8.11 17.49 -4.70
N PRO A 203 -8.19 17.44 -6.06
CA PRO A 203 -9.22 18.16 -6.80
C PRO A 203 -10.63 17.70 -6.43
N GLY A 204 -10.86 16.40 -6.23
CA GLY A 204 -12.15 15.86 -5.76
C GLY A 204 -12.58 16.46 -4.43
N THR A 205 -11.64 16.57 -3.48
CA THR A 205 -11.82 17.22 -2.18
C THR A 205 -12.19 18.70 -2.32
N ALA A 206 -11.46 19.44 -3.15
CA ALA A 206 -11.73 20.85 -3.39
C ALA A 206 -13.11 21.07 -4.02
N ILE A 207 -13.49 20.20 -4.97
CA ILE A 207 -14.83 20.22 -5.59
C ILE A 207 -15.90 19.93 -4.53
N ALA A 208 -15.71 18.93 -3.67
CA ALA A 208 -16.65 18.59 -2.61
C ALA A 208 -16.87 19.77 -1.66
N PHE A 209 -15.81 20.43 -1.18
CA PHE A 209 -15.96 21.60 -0.32
C PHE A 209 -16.58 22.81 -1.03
N ARG A 210 -16.29 23.01 -2.32
CA ARG A 210 -16.96 24.05 -3.11
C ARG A 210 -18.46 23.78 -3.21
N ARG A 211 -18.86 22.53 -3.48
CA ARG A 211 -20.28 22.13 -3.53
C ARG A 211 -20.96 22.20 -2.18
N TYR A 212 -20.26 21.87 -1.09
CA TYR A 212 -20.76 22.07 0.27
C TYR A 212 -21.09 23.54 0.56
N ARG A 213 -20.21 24.46 0.16
CA ARG A 213 -20.39 25.91 0.37
C ARG A 213 -21.53 26.50 -0.47
N SER A 214 -21.73 25.97 -1.68
CA SER A 214 -22.80 26.42 -2.59
C SER A 214 -24.16 25.75 -2.34
N ALA A 215 -24.23 24.71 -1.51
CA ALA A 215 -25.47 23.99 -1.25
C ALA A 215 -26.44 24.84 -0.41
N ASP A 216 -27.73 24.83 -0.79
CA ASP A 216 -28.78 25.47 -0.02
C ASP A 216 -28.82 24.87 1.41
N THR A 217 -28.96 25.75 2.40
CA THR A 217 -29.04 25.37 3.82
C THR A 217 -30.24 24.48 4.13
N ALA A 218 -31.30 24.53 3.30
CA ALA A 218 -32.45 23.65 3.39
C ALA A 218 -32.17 22.22 2.90
N ASP A 219 -31.20 22.02 2.01
CA ASP A 219 -30.82 20.71 1.44
C ASP A 219 -29.75 20.00 2.29
N ARG A 220 -30.18 19.61 3.50
CA ARG A 220 -29.32 18.95 4.50
C ARG A 220 -28.66 17.66 4.00
N PRO A 221 -29.32 16.77 3.23
CA PRO A 221 -28.70 15.52 2.75
C PRO A 221 -27.50 15.75 1.83
N HIS A 222 -27.63 16.60 0.81
CA HIS A 222 -26.51 16.88 -0.11
C HIS A 222 -25.37 17.58 0.59
N ARG A 223 -25.70 18.55 1.47
CA ARG A 223 -24.70 19.27 2.24
C ARG A 223 -23.90 18.34 3.15
N ARG A 224 -24.55 17.37 3.81
CA ARG A 224 -23.85 16.33 4.60
C ARG A 224 -22.94 15.47 3.72
N MET A 225 -23.43 14.98 2.58
CA MET A 225 -22.63 14.16 1.66
C MET A 225 -21.34 14.87 1.23
N PHE A 226 -21.44 16.13 0.78
CA PHE A 226 -20.27 16.89 0.36
C PHE A 226 -19.31 17.21 1.52
N ALA A 227 -19.84 17.49 2.73
CA ALA A 227 -19.00 17.66 3.91
C ALA A 227 -18.21 16.38 4.22
N THR A 228 -18.87 15.22 4.28
CA THR A 228 -18.22 13.94 4.58
C THR A 228 -17.19 13.57 3.51
N LEU A 229 -17.54 13.65 2.22
CA LEU A 229 -16.61 13.36 1.13
C LEU A 229 -15.41 14.31 1.13
N GLY A 230 -15.64 15.61 1.35
CA GLY A 230 -14.58 16.60 1.47
C GLY A 230 -13.66 16.32 2.65
N SER A 231 -14.21 16.02 3.83
CA SER A 231 -13.42 15.70 5.03
C SER A 231 -12.58 14.43 4.86
N LEU A 232 -13.16 13.34 4.34
CA LEU A 232 -12.45 12.09 4.10
C LEU A 232 -11.36 12.25 3.02
N GLY A 233 -11.68 12.96 1.94
CA GLY A 233 -10.72 13.27 0.89
C GLY A 233 -9.57 14.13 1.40
N ALA A 234 -9.85 15.16 2.22
CA ALA A 234 -8.82 15.99 2.83
C ALA A 234 -7.89 15.19 3.74
N LEU A 235 -8.44 14.33 4.59
CA LEU A 235 -7.64 13.47 5.46
C LEU A 235 -6.71 12.56 4.66
N MET A 236 -7.24 11.94 3.59
CA MET A 236 -6.44 11.10 2.71
C MET A 236 -5.35 11.90 1.99
N THR A 237 -5.67 13.07 1.44
CA THR A 237 -4.69 13.94 0.78
C THR A 237 -3.58 14.38 1.73
N ILE A 238 -3.92 14.73 2.98
CA ILE A 238 -2.92 15.09 4.00
C ILE A 238 -2.03 13.89 4.32
N GLY A 239 -2.61 12.71 4.58
CA GLY A 239 -1.83 11.49 4.86
C GLY A 239 -0.89 11.13 3.70
N MET A 240 -1.37 11.22 2.47
CA MET A 240 -0.56 10.98 1.28
C MET A 240 0.54 12.04 1.08
N ALA A 241 0.27 13.31 1.40
CA ALA A 241 1.28 14.35 1.35
C ALA A 241 2.38 14.14 2.39
N LEU A 242 2.04 13.69 3.60
CA LEU A 242 3.03 13.34 4.62
C LEU A 242 3.91 12.17 4.16
N LEU A 243 3.33 11.12 3.57
CA LEU A 243 4.09 10.02 2.99
C LEU A 243 4.99 10.47 1.83
N PHE A 244 4.46 11.33 0.95
CA PHE A 244 5.22 11.91 -0.16
C PHE A 244 6.46 12.65 0.36
N VAL A 245 6.29 13.51 1.37
CA VAL A 245 7.40 14.25 1.99
C VAL A 245 8.40 13.31 2.65
N ALA A 246 7.94 12.32 3.41
CA ALA A 246 8.82 11.33 4.04
C ALA A 246 9.65 10.57 2.99
N ALA A 247 9.03 10.17 1.87
CA ALA A 247 9.72 9.49 0.78
C ALA A 247 10.73 10.41 0.08
N VAL A 248 10.42 11.70 -0.11
CA VAL A 248 11.39 12.68 -0.65
C VAL A 248 12.61 12.79 0.26
N VAL A 249 12.42 12.88 1.59
CA VAL A 249 13.53 12.91 2.56
C VAL A 249 14.38 11.65 2.42
N ALA A 250 13.76 10.48 2.32
CA ALA A 250 14.46 9.21 2.16
C ALA A 250 15.21 9.06 0.83
N VAL A 251 14.78 9.74 -0.24
CA VAL A 251 15.55 9.80 -1.51
C VAL A 251 16.74 10.76 -1.40
N VAL A 252 16.63 11.83 -0.62
CA VAL A 252 17.73 12.79 -0.40
C VAL A 252 18.82 12.17 0.46
N ASP A 253 18.45 11.34 1.45
CA ASP A 253 19.38 10.60 2.28
C ASP A 253 19.03 9.10 2.31
N PRO A 254 19.46 8.33 1.28
CA PRO A 254 19.18 6.91 1.20
C PRO A 254 19.96 6.09 2.25
N GLY A 255 21.04 6.65 2.81
CA GLY A 255 21.82 6.01 3.88
C GLY A 255 21.02 5.95 5.17
N ASP A 256 20.50 7.09 5.64
CA ASP A 256 19.65 7.16 6.82
C ASP A 256 18.35 6.34 6.63
N ALA A 257 17.77 6.37 5.42
CA ALA A 257 16.59 5.55 5.11
C ALA A 257 16.89 4.04 5.13
N LEU A 258 18.08 3.62 4.68
CA LEU A 258 18.53 2.23 4.76
C LEU A 258 18.71 1.79 6.22
N LEU A 259 19.33 2.62 7.06
CA LEU A 259 19.49 2.35 8.50
C LEU A 259 18.13 2.20 9.19
N GLY A 260 17.20 3.13 8.95
CA GLY A 260 15.84 3.05 9.48
C GLY A 260 15.08 1.79 9.03
N SER A 261 15.36 1.29 7.82
CA SER A 261 14.75 0.06 7.28
C SER A 261 15.24 -1.22 7.96
N VAL A 262 16.45 -1.19 8.53
CA VAL A 262 17.03 -2.30 9.32
C VAL A 262 16.90 -2.08 10.83
N GLY A 263 16.18 -1.04 11.28
CA GLY A 263 15.91 -0.78 12.69
C GLY A 263 17.06 -0.17 13.48
N VAL A 264 17.97 0.57 12.83
CA VAL A 264 19.14 1.22 13.44
C VAL A 264 19.09 2.73 13.30
#